data_AF-A0A2K8WU07-F1
#
_entry.id   AF-A0A2K8WU07-F1
#
_cell.length_a   1.000
_cell.length_b   1.000
_cell.length_c   1.000
_cell.angle_alpha   90.00
_cell.angle_beta   90.00
_cell.angle_gamma   90.00
#
_symmetry.space_group_name_H-M   'P 1'
#
loop_
_entity.id
_entity.type
_entity.pdbx_description
1 polymer ?
#
loop_
_entity_poly.entity_id
_entity_poly.type
_entity_poly.pdbx_seq_one_letter_code
_entity_poly.pdbx_strand_id
1 'polypeptide(L)'
;MTINTKKAHTNQQINSIILYDNKYLEYLFFKIKGLYEYLQLLGSGGTTTFNVNTKTFSNIEIIMPELKIIAKYHQIVKPIFRKIELNYSQIQTLTKTRDALLPKLMSGQIRVKE
;
A
#
# COMPACT_ATOMS: atom_id res chain seq x y z
N MET A 1 -7.29 0.88 0.46
CA MET A 1 -6.44 -0.09 -0.28
C MET A 1 -4.98 0.15 0.06
N THR A 2 -4.24 -0.91 0.38
CA THR A 2 -2.83 -0.85 0.79
C THR A 2 -1.99 -1.89 0.06
N ILE A 3 -0.68 -1.68 0.02
CA ILE A 3 0.30 -2.67 -0.45
C ILE A 3 1.15 -3.07 0.74
N ASN A 4 1.28 -4.38 0.97
CA ASN A 4 2.12 -4.90 2.03
C ASN A 4 3.53 -5.16 1.47
N THR A 5 4.54 -4.54 2.07
CA THR A 5 5.97 -4.75 1.72
C THR A 5 6.61 -5.88 2.52
N LYS A 6 5.87 -6.43 3.49
CA LYS A 6 6.26 -7.55 4.35
C LYS A 6 5.11 -8.54 4.44
N LYS A 7 5.41 -9.77 4.86
CA LYS A 7 4.37 -10.75 5.18
C LYS A 7 3.43 -10.17 6.24
N ALA A 8 2.14 -10.31 6.02
CA ALA A 8 1.09 -9.83 6.89
C ALA A 8 -0.05 -10.82 6.91
N HIS A 9 -0.79 -10.84 8.02
CA HIS A 9 -2.05 -11.56 8.14
C HIS A 9 -3.20 -10.57 8.03
N THR A 10 -4.26 -10.94 7.33
CA THR A 10 -5.49 -10.14 7.23
C THR A 10 -6.62 -10.82 7.98
N ASN A 11 -7.55 -10.02 8.50
CA ASN A 11 -8.78 -10.53 9.10
C ASN A 11 -9.82 -10.89 8.02
N GLN A 12 -10.95 -11.44 8.43
CA GLN A 12 -12.04 -11.87 7.53
C GLN A 12 -12.76 -10.72 6.81
N GLN A 13 -12.54 -9.47 7.22
CA GLN A 13 -13.16 -8.29 6.61
C GLN A 13 -12.32 -7.71 5.46
N ILE A 14 -11.13 -8.27 5.21
CA ILE A 14 -10.18 -7.75 4.21
C ILE A 14 -10.00 -8.80 3.10
N ASN A 15 -10.36 -8.43 1.87
CA ASN A 15 -10.01 -9.21 0.69
C ASN A 15 -8.53 -8.98 0.33
N SER A 16 -7.78 -10.07 0.16
CA SER A 16 -6.38 -10.05 -0.25
C SER A 16 -6.23 -10.53 -1.69
N ILE A 17 -5.40 -9.84 -2.47
CA ILE A 17 -5.04 -10.27 -3.82
C ILE A 17 -3.58 -10.70 -3.82
N ILE A 18 -3.31 -11.89 -4.35
CA ILE A 18 -1.97 -12.41 -4.57
C ILE A 18 -1.69 -12.38 -6.07
N LEU A 19 -0.62 -11.72 -6.46
CA LEU A 19 -0.22 -11.59 -7.85
C LEU A 19 0.64 -12.78 -8.29
N TYR A 20 0.40 -13.26 -9.50
CA TYR A 20 1.27 -14.26 -10.14
C TYR A 20 2.61 -13.67 -10.60
N ASP A 21 2.61 -12.40 -11.03
CA ASP A 21 3.81 -11.64 -11.42
C ASP A 21 3.73 -10.22 -10.82
N ASN A 22 4.82 -9.77 -10.22
CA ASN A 22 4.92 -8.44 -9.62
C ASN A 22 4.80 -7.29 -10.64
N LYS A 23 4.95 -7.55 -11.93
CA LYS A 23 4.74 -6.52 -12.98
C LYS A 23 3.31 -5.97 -13.01
N TYR A 24 2.35 -6.70 -12.45
CA TYR A 24 0.96 -6.26 -12.39
C TYR A 24 0.65 -5.36 -11.18
N LEU A 25 1.57 -5.23 -10.22
CA LEU A 25 1.30 -4.61 -8.93
C LEU A 25 0.83 -3.16 -9.06
N GLU A 26 1.60 -2.32 -9.75
CA GLU A 26 1.31 -0.90 -9.86
C GLU A 26 0.03 -0.66 -10.65
N TYR A 27 -0.16 -1.40 -11.76
CA TYR A 27 -1.36 -1.31 -12.57
C TYR A 27 -2.60 -1.70 -11.76
N LEU A 28 -2.56 -2.85 -11.09
CA LEU A 28 -3.71 -3.35 -10.34
C LEU A 28 -4.03 -2.45 -9.15
N PHE A 29 -3.01 -1.95 -8.45
CA PHE A 29 -3.20 -1.01 -7.36
C PHE A 29 -3.98 0.24 -7.82
N PHE A 30 -3.58 0.87 -8.92
CA PHE A 30 -4.29 2.04 -9.42
C PHE A 30 -5.64 1.68 -10.03
N LYS A 31 -5.77 0.53 -10.70
CA LYS A 31 -7.04 0.09 -11.26
C LYS A 31 -8.09 -0.11 -10.17
N ILE A 32 -7.75 -0.80 -9.09
CA ILE A 32 -8.68 -1.02 -8.00
C ILE A 32 -8.90 0.27 -7.19
N LYS A 33 -7.87 1.10 -7.01
CA LYS A 33 -8.04 2.43 -6.40
C LYS A 33 -9.06 3.28 -7.16
N GLY A 34 -9.04 3.24 -8.49
CA GLY A 34 -10.03 3.91 -9.33
C GLY A 34 -11.42 3.29 -9.27
N LEU A 35 -11.54 2.01 -8.90
CA LEU A 35 -12.81 1.33 -8.68
C LEU A 35 -13.35 1.50 -7.26
N TYR A 36 -12.67 2.24 -6.38
CA TYR A 36 -13.00 2.29 -4.96
C TYR A 36 -14.46 2.73 -4.72
N GLU A 37 -14.93 3.78 -5.37
CA GLU A 37 -16.32 4.24 -5.22
C GLU A 37 -17.34 3.19 -5.69
N TYR A 38 -17.05 2.54 -6.82
CA TYR A 38 -17.87 1.44 -7.33
C TYR A 38 -17.91 0.24 -6.36
N LEU A 39 -16.76 -0.10 -5.77
CA LEU A 39 -16.67 -1.15 -4.75
C LEU A 39 -17.50 -0.80 -3.50
N GLN A 40 -17.47 0.45 -3.06
CA GLN A 40 -18.27 0.91 -1.93
C GLN A 40 -19.77 0.77 -2.23
N LEU A 41 -20.20 1.16 -3.44
CA LEU A 41 -21.59 1.03 -3.88
C LEU A 41 -22.04 -0.44 -3.89
N LEU A 42 -21.22 -1.34 -4.44
CA LEU A 42 -21.49 -2.78 -4.42
C LEU A 42 -21.57 -3.37 -3.01
N GLY A 43 -20.74 -2.87 -2.08
CA GLY A 43 -20.74 -3.30 -0.69
C GLY A 43 -21.93 -2.77 0.12
N SER A 44 -22.53 -1.67 -0.33
CA SER A 44 -23.61 -0.97 0.38
C SER A 44 -25.03 -1.43 0.04
N GLY A 45 -25.21 -2.65 -0.50
CA GLY A 45 -26.50 -3.22 -0.94
C GLY A 45 -27.59 -3.39 0.15
N GLY A 46 -27.92 -2.33 0.89
CA GLY A 46 -28.94 -2.27 1.94
C GLY A 46 -28.41 -2.31 3.38
N THR A 47 -27.10 -2.40 3.61
CA THR A 47 -26.51 -2.57 4.97
C THR A 47 -25.52 -1.48 5.33
N THR A 48 -25.43 -1.15 6.61
CA THR A 48 -24.51 -0.15 7.21
C THR A 48 -23.03 -0.50 7.10
N THR A 49 -22.69 -1.70 6.64
CA THR A 49 -21.31 -2.19 6.49
C THR A 49 -20.88 -2.20 5.02
N PHE A 50 -19.86 -1.41 4.69
CA PHE A 50 -19.32 -1.27 3.33
C PHE A 50 -18.33 -2.40 2.96
N ASN A 51 -18.70 -3.66 3.19
CA ASN A 51 -17.82 -4.80 2.94
C ASN A 51 -18.30 -5.62 1.74
N VAL A 52 -17.51 -5.58 0.66
CA VAL A 52 -17.72 -6.48 -0.49
C VAL A 52 -17.25 -7.88 -0.10
N ASN A 53 -18.15 -8.86 -0.10
CA ASN A 53 -17.78 -10.25 0.16
C ASN A 53 -16.82 -10.78 -0.92
N THR A 54 -16.06 -11.83 -0.60
CA THR A 54 -15.03 -12.37 -1.50
C THR A 54 -15.60 -12.88 -2.83
N LYS A 55 -16.80 -13.47 -2.83
CA LYS A 55 -17.43 -13.97 -4.06
C LYS A 55 -17.76 -12.84 -5.03
N THR A 56 -18.36 -11.77 -4.53
CA THR A 56 -18.65 -10.56 -5.32
C THR A 56 -17.35 -9.91 -5.78
N PHE A 57 -16.36 -9.80 -4.90
CA PHE A 57 -15.07 -9.19 -5.22
C PHE A 57 -14.33 -9.94 -6.34
N SER A 58 -14.29 -11.28 -6.29
CA SER A 58 -13.62 -12.12 -7.29
C SER A 58 -14.29 -12.09 -8.67
N ASN A 59 -15.55 -11.69 -8.75
CA ASN A 59 -16.30 -11.60 -10.01
C ASN A 59 -16.18 -10.23 -10.69
N ILE A 60 -15.41 -9.29 -10.12
CA ILE A 60 -15.25 -7.96 -10.70
C ILE A 60 -14.32 -8.05 -11.91
N GLU A 61 -14.88 -7.73 -13.07
CA GLU A 61 -14.12 -7.68 -14.31
C GLU A 61 -13.32 -6.38 -14.41
N ILE A 62 -12.06 -6.52 -14.83
CA ILE A 62 -11.19 -5.39 -15.13
C ILE A 62 -10.60 -5.56 -16.53
N ILE A 63 -10.40 -4.45 -17.22
CA ILE A 63 -9.65 -4.44 -18.48
C ILE A 63 -8.23 -4.92 -18.20
N MET A 64 -7.73 -5.87 -18.98
CA MET A 64 -6.36 -6.36 -18.87
C MET A 64 -5.56 -5.91 -20.10
N PRO A 65 -4.64 -4.94 -19.96
CA PRO A 65 -3.77 -4.53 -21.05
C PRO A 65 -2.82 -5.64 -21.48
N GLU A 66 -2.28 -5.54 -22.69
CA GLU A 66 -1.24 -6.44 -23.16
C GLU A 66 -0.01 -6.45 -22.23
N LEU A 67 0.64 -7.61 -22.11
CA LEU A 67 1.83 -7.79 -21.27
C LEU A 67 2.94 -6.79 -21.61
N LYS A 68 3.11 -6.43 -22.89
CA LYS A 68 4.11 -5.43 -23.33
C LYS A 68 3.83 -4.05 -22.71
N ILE A 69 2.57 -3.65 -22.62
CA ILE A 69 2.15 -2.38 -22.03
C ILE A 69 2.35 -2.43 -20.51
N ILE A 70 1.91 -3.51 -19.86
CA ILE A 70 2.12 -3.71 -18.42
C ILE A 70 3.60 -3.67 -18.06
N ALA A 71 4.47 -4.35 -18.82
CA ALA A 71 5.89 -4.37 -18.55
C ALA A 71 6.53 -2.98 -18.66
N LYS A 72 6.16 -2.20 -19.69
CA LYS A 72 6.61 -0.81 -19.84
C LYS A 72 6.11 0.07 -18.70
N TYR A 73 4.84 -0.04 -18.35
CA TYR A 73 4.23 0.69 -17.23
C TYR A 73 4.94 0.38 -15.91
N HIS A 74 5.16 -0.91 -15.62
CA HIS A 74 5.90 -1.37 -14.43
C HIS A 74 7.29 -0.73 -14.35
N GLN A 75 8.05 -0.73 -15.45
CA GLN A 75 9.40 -0.15 -15.46
C GLN A 75 9.42 1.35 -15.11
N ILE A 76 8.39 2.09 -15.53
CA ILE A 76 8.27 3.53 -15.27
C ILE A 76 7.82 3.79 -13.83
N VAL A 77 6.84 3.04 -13.32
CA VAL A 77 6.16 3.36 -12.05
C VAL A 77 6.81 2.71 -10.83
N LYS A 78 7.38 1.51 -10.97
CA LYS A 78 8.09 0.80 -9.90
C LYS A 78 9.13 1.66 -9.16
N PRO A 79 10.04 2.41 -9.82
CA PRO A 79 11.03 3.21 -9.10
C PRO A 79 10.39 4.29 -8.22
N ILE A 80 9.22 4.82 -8.61
CA ILE A 80 8.47 5.79 -7.81
C ILE A 80 7.95 5.13 -6.52
N PHE A 81 7.36 3.94 -6.64
CA PHE A 81 6.87 3.18 -5.48
C PHE A 81 8.01 2.82 -4.53
N ARG A 82 9.15 2.39 -5.08
CA ARG A 82 10.35 2.10 -4.29
C ARG A 82 10.86 3.35 -3.56
N LYS A 83 10.85 4.52 -4.21
CA LYS A 83 11.25 5.77 -3.56
C LYS A 83 10.31 6.16 -2.42
N ILE A 84 9.00 5.96 -2.58
CA ILE A 84 8.01 6.19 -1.53
C ILE A 84 8.30 5.28 -0.32
N GLU A 85 8.53 3.98 -0.55
CA GLU A 85 8.86 3.03 0.51
C GLU A 85 10.15 3.41 1.25
N LEU A 86 11.21 3.74 0.52
CA LEU A 86 12.50 4.14 1.10
C LEU A 86 12.36 5.40 1.94
N ASN A 87 11.69 6.43 1.42
CA ASN A 87 11.45 7.66 2.15
C ASN A 87 10.66 7.41 3.42
N TYR A 88 9.61 6.58 3.35
CA TYR A 88 8.81 6.22 4.52
C TYR A 88 9.65 5.52 5.59
N SER A 89 10.50 4.56 5.20
CA SER A 89 11.40 3.89 6.13
C SER A 89 12.43 4.86 6.75
N GLN A 90 12.96 5.79 5.97
CA GLN A 90 13.90 6.80 6.46
C GLN A 90 13.24 7.73 7.47
N ILE A 91 12.03 8.22 7.17
CA ILE A 91 11.26 9.07 8.08
C ILE A 91 11.03 8.33 9.41
N GLN A 92 10.60 7.07 9.37
CA GLN A 92 10.41 6.29 10.59
C GLN A 92 11.69 6.15 11.43
N THR A 93 12.83 5.87 10.79
CA THR A 93 14.12 5.78 11.47
C THR A 93 14.51 7.12 12.08
N LEU A 94 14.45 8.21 11.30
CA LEU A 94 14.82 9.55 11.77
C LEU A 94 13.92 10.03 12.92
N THR A 95 12.61 9.78 12.85
CA THR A 95 11.68 10.09 13.93
C THR A 95 12.03 9.33 15.20
N LYS A 96 12.29 8.02 15.12
CA LYS A 96 12.70 7.22 16.27
C LYS A 96 14.03 7.68 16.86
N THR A 97 15.00 7.98 16.01
CA THR A 97 16.30 8.49 16.43
C THR A 97 16.15 9.84 17.14
N ARG A 98 15.36 10.77 16.59
CA ARG A 98 15.05 12.05 17.23
C ARG A 98 14.42 11.82 18.60
N ASP A 99 13.39 11.00 18.69
CA ASP A 99 12.65 10.78 19.93
C ASP A 99 13.49 10.08 21.01
N ALA A 100 14.45 9.25 20.60
CA ALA A 100 15.40 8.61 21.51
C ALA A 100 16.52 9.55 21.99
N LEU A 101 16.96 10.49 21.14
CA LEU A 101 18.06 11.40 21.44
C LEU A 101 17.61 12.68 22.16
N LEU A 102 16.45 13.22 21.80
CA LEU A 102 15.96 14.50 22.33
C LEU A 102 15.90 14.53 23.87
N PRO A 103 15.36 13.50 24.57
CA PRO A 103 15.35 13.50 26.03
C PRO A 103 16.77 13.48 26.64
N LYS A 104 17.71 12.79 25.98
CA LYS A 104 19.11 12.66 26.43
C LYS A 104 19.92 13.94 26.19
N LEU A 105 19.59 14.68 25.13
CA LEU A 105 20.15 16.01 24.87
C LEU A 105 19.60 17.02 25.88
N MET A 106 18.29 17.02 26.12
CA MET A 106 17.64 17.92 27.08
C MET A 106 18.08 17.68 28.53
N SER A 107 18.37 16.43 28.91
CA SER A 107 18.91 16.09 30.24
C SER A 107 20.42 16.32 30.38
N GLY A 108 21.12 16.72 29.31
CA GLY A 108 22.56 16.94 29.30
C GLY A 108 23.40 15.66 29.36
N GLN A 109 22.78 14.47 29.27
CA GLN A 109 23.46 13.17 29.23
C GLN A 109 24.28 12.98 27.95
N ILE A 110 23.89 13.64 26.86
CA ILE A 110 24.62 13.66 25.59
C ILE A 110 24.85 15.13 25.23
N ARG A 111 26.05 15.45 24.75
CA ARG A 111 26.39 16.79 24.23
C ARG A 111 26.84 16.67 22.78
N VAL A 112 26.38 17.60 21.95
CA VAL A 112 26.87 17.75 20.57
C VAL A 112 28.20 18.48 20.67
N LYS A 113 29.29 17.85 20.24
CA LYS A 113 30.58 18.54 20.09
C LYS A 113 30.50 19.40 18.83
N GLU A 114 31.02 20.61 18.93
CA GLU A 114 31.28 21.49 17.78
C GLU A 114 32.30 20.86 16.83
#